data_AF-A0A3D4CUN1-F1
#
_entry.id   AF-A0A3D4CUN1-F1
#
_cell.length_a   1.000
_cell.length_b   1.000
_cell.length_c   1.000
_cell.angle_alpha   90.00
_cell.angle_beta   90.00
_cell.angle_gamma   90.00
#
_symmetry.space_group_name_H-M   'P 1'
#
loop_
_entity.id
_entity.type
_entity.pdbx_description
1 polymer ?
#
loop_
_entity_poly.entity_id
_entity_poly.type
_entity_poly.pdbx_seq_one_letter_code
_entity_poly.pdbx_strand_id
1 'polypeptide(L)'
;MAFNSYLFWIFFAAVMALYRLLPHRGQNRMLLIASYVFYGAWDARFLLLILISTLVDFHVARRVAASRDRAVAKRWCILSITINLGILGVFKYFDFFTSSFSSLLDFLFSYETDPITLNIILPVGISFYTFQTLSYTIDVYRGRTRPATRLTDFALYVAFFPQLVAGPIERSHRLLPQIVNPRATRQDHFARGLYLVISGLFAKIVIADNMAFICNGIFAASDDQVGGVDRLVGIYA
;
A
#
# COMPACT_ATOMS: atom_id res chain seq x y z
N MET A 1 -0.27 -13.25 1.32
CA MET A 1 0.91 -14.12 1.59
C MET A 1 1.98 -13.31 2.31
N ALA A 2 2.64 -13.85 3.34
CA ALA A 2 3.72 -13.15 4.05
C ALA A 2 5.08 -13.32 3.35
N PHE A 3 5.93 -12.29 3.35
CA PHE A 3 7.22 -12.29 2.64
C PHE A 3 8.25 -13.29 3.19
N ASN A 4 8.12 -13.70 4.45
CA ASN A 4 8.97 -14.72 5.09
C ASN A 4 8.40 -16.14 4.95
N SER A 5 7.26 -16.34 4.28
CA SER A 5 6.61 -17.66 4.14
C SER A 5 7.17 -18.47 2.97
N TYR A 6 7.18 -19.80 3.10
CA TYR A 6 7.55 -20.71 2.00
C TYR A 6 6.70 -20.50 0.74
N LEU A 7 5.40 -20.28 0.92
CA LEU A 7 4.47 -20.03 -0.17
C LEU A 7 4.87 -18.80 -1.00
N PHE A 8 5.35 -17.74 -0.34
CA PHE A 8 5.86 -16.56 -1.03
C PHE A 8 7.09 -16.87 -1.87
N TRP A 9 8.04 -17.65 -1.36
CA TRP A 9 9.27 -17.98 -2.11
C TRP A 9 9.00 -18.83 -3.33
N ILE A 10 8.08 -19.79 -3.24
CA ILE A 10 7.62 -20.59 -4.39
C ILE A 10 6.97 -19.68 -5.44
N PHE A 11 6.04 -18.81 -4.99
CA PHE A 11 5.40 -17.83 -5.85
C PHE A 11 6.42 -16.88 -6.52
N PHE A 12 7.36 -16.34 -5.74
CA PHE A 12 8.38 -15.42 -6.22
C PHE A 12 9.32 -16.07 -7.23
N ALA A 13 9.74 -17.31 -6.99
CA ALA A 13 10.55 -18.08 -7.93
C ALA A 13 9.83 -18.30 -9.27
N ALA A 14 8.54 -18.65 -9.22
CA ALA A 14 7.71 -18.81 -10.41
C ALA A 14 7.56 -17.48 -11.17
N VAL A 15 7.28 -16.37 -10.48
CA VAL A 15 7.19 -15.03 -11.08
C VAL A 15 8.51 -14.63 -11.74
N MET A 16 9.65 -14.86 -11.08
CA MET A 16 10.97 -14.55 -11.62
C MET A 16 11.32 -15.39 -12.85
N ALA A 17 10.98 -16.68 -12.86
CA ALA A 17 11.17 -17.55 -14.01
C ALA A 17 10.33 -17.07 -15.21
N LEU A 18 9.03 -16.85 -15.00
CA LEU A 18 8.12 -16.37 -16.05
C LEU A 18 8.53 -14.98 -16.57
N TYR A 19 8.97 -14.09 -15.68
CA TYR A 19 9.41 -12.74 -16.06
C TYR A 19 10.57 -12.77 -17.08
N ARG A 20 11.50 -13.73 -16.97
CA ARG A 20 12.62 -13.86 -17.91
C ARG A 20 12.22 -14.43 -19.27
N LEU A 21 11.12 -15.18 -19.34
CA LEU A 21 10.65 -15.82 -20.58
C LEU A 21 9.75 -14.89 -21.43
N LEU A 22 9.20 -13.83 -20.82
CA LEU A 22 8.22 -12.97 -21.47
C LEU A 22 8.84 -11.67 -22.03
N PRO A 23 8.31 -11.15 -23.16
CA PRO A 23 8.68 -9.82 -23.63
C PRO A 23 8.10 -8.73 -22.72
N HIS A 24 8.59 -7.50 -22.84
CA HIS A 24 8.19 -6.35 -22.00
C HIS A 24 6.68 -6.23 -21.70
N ARG A 25 5.82 -6.38 -22.72
CA ARG A 25 4.37 -6.30 -22.53
C ARG A 25 3.78 -7.54 -21.86
N GLY A 26 4.34 -8.71 -22.12
CA GLY A 26 4.03 -9.94 -21.41
C GLY A 26 4.44 -9.85 -19.94
N GLN A 27 5.61 -9.27 -19.65
CA GLN A 27 6.08 -9.01 -18.28
C GLN A 27 5.10 -8.14 -17.51
N ASN A 28 4.62 -7.03 -18.08
CA ASN A 28 3.67 -6.16 -17.37
C ASN A 28 2.35 -6.90 -17.06
N ARG A 29 1.81 -7.67 -18.02
CA ARG A 29 0.58 -8.46 -17.80
C ARG A 29 0.79 -9.54 -16.74
N MET A 30 1.91 -10.26 -16.82
CA MET A 30 2.29 -11.26 -15.83
C MET A 30 2.38 -10.61 -14.45
N LEU A 31 3.20 -9.57 -14.30
CA LEU A 31 3.39 -8.89 -13.02
C LEU A 31 2.08 -8.34 -12.44
N LEU A 32 1.13 -7.91 -13.29
CA LEU A 32 -0.19 -7.48 -12.86
C LEU A 32 -1.01 -8.66 -12.30
N ILE A 33 -1.03 -9.80 -13.01
CA ILE A 33 -1.70 -11.02 -12.55
C ILE A 33 -1.06 -11.51 -11.25
N ALA A 34 0.27 -11.62 -11.20
CA ALA A 34 1.01 -11.96 -10.00
C ALA A 34 0.64 -11.03 -8.84
N SER A 35 0.51 -9.74 -9.12
CA SER A 35 0.17 -8.76 -8.10
C SER A 35 -1.23 -8.94 -7.51
N TYR A 36 -2.22 -9.18 -8.36
CA TYR A 36 -3.58 -9.48 -7.90
C TYR A 36 -3.68 -10.83 -7.21
N VAL A 37 -2.93 -11.85 -7.63
CA VAL A 37 -2.86 -13.15 -6.93
C VAL A 37 -2.25 -12.98 -5.55
N PHE A 38 -1.12 -12.27 -5.44
CA PHE A 38 -0.45 -12.03 -4.16
C PHE A 38 -1.35 -11.29 -3.16
N TYR A 39 -2.05 -10.24 -3.64
CA TYR A 39 -2.97 -9.47 -2.81
C TYR A 39 -4.25 -10.25 -2.48
N GLY A 40 -4.86 -10.90 -3.47
CA GLY A 40 -6.08 -11.70 -3.30
C GLY A 40 -5.90 -12.92 -2.40
N ALA A 41 -4.67 -13.42 -2.28
CA ALA A 41 -4.31 -14.46 -1.32
C ALA A 41 -4.32 -13.99 0.15
N TRP A 42 -4.47 -12.69 0.42
CA TRP A 42 -4.81 -12.20 1.75
C TRP A 42 -6.33 -12.16 1.92
N ASP A 43 -7.04 -11.41 1.07
CA ASP A 43 -8.50 -11.47 0.96
C ASP A 43 -8.94 -10.88 -0.39
N ALA A 44 -9.61 -11.70 -1.19
CA ALA A 44 -10.02 -11.37 -2.55
C ALA A 44 -11.06 -10.23 -2.62
N ARG A 45 -11.85 -9.99 -1.56
CA ARG A 45 -12.89 -8.96 -1.53
C ARG A 45 -12.30 -7.57 -1.73
N PHE A 46 -11.10 -7.34 -1.21
CA PHE A 46 -10.45 -6.03 -1.28
C PHE A 46 -9.73 -5.77 -2.61
N LEU A 47 -9.66 -6.75 -3.51
CA LEU A 47 -9.26 -6.51 -4.90
C LEU A 47 -10.20 -5.50 -5.57
N LEU A 48 -11.47 -5.51 -5.18
CA LEU A 48 -12.47 -4.55 -5.66
C LEU A 48 -12.08 -3.11 -5.30
N LEU A 49 -11.53 -2.86 -4.10
CA LEU A 49 -11.09 -1.53 -3.69
C LEU A 49 -9.92 -1.02 -4.54
N ILE A 50 -8.93 -1.89 -4.79
CA ILE A 50 -7.80 -1.55 -5.67
C ILE A 50 -8.31 -1.28 -7.08
N LEU A 51 -9.24 -2.10 -7.59
CA LEU A 51 -9.81 -1.92 -8.92
C LEU A 51 -10.58 -0.60 -9.03
N ILE A 52 -11.42 -0.27 -8.04
CA ILE A 52 -12.16 1.00 -8.01
C ILE A 52 -11.19 2.18 -8.00
N SER A 53 -10.21 2.21 -7.09
CA SER A 53 -9.21 3.29 -7.02
C SER A 53 -8.43 3.39 -8.34
N THR A 54 -8.01 2.26 -8.91
CA THR A 54 -7.31 2.21 -10.21
C THR A 54 -8.16 2.79 -11.33
N LEU A 55 -9.43 2.41 -11.45
CA LEU A 55 -10.31 2.89 -12.51
C LEU A 55 -10.60 4.38 -12.34
N VAL A 56 -10.95 4.81 -11.13
CA VAL A 56 -11.24 6.22 -10.83
C VAL A 56 -10.04 7.10 -11.17
N ASP A 57 -8.86 6.81 -10.61
CA ASP A 57 -7.69 7.65 -10.79
C ASP A 57 -7.12 7.61 -12.21
N PHE A 58 -7.26 6.48 -12.92
CA PHE A 58 -6.90 6.41 -14.33
C PHE A 58 -7.74 7.39 -15.18
N HIS A 59 -9.06 7.39 -14.99
CA HIS A 59 -9.96 8.25 -15.76
C HIS A 59 -9.85 9.71 -15.33
N VAL A 60 -9.82 9.97 -14.02
CA VAL A 60 -9.70 11.31 -13.46
C VAL A 60 -8.41 11.97 -13.92
N ALA A 61 -7.25 11.30 -13.83
CA ALA A 61 -5.99 11.88 -14.27
C ALA A 61 -5.99 12.25 -15.76
N ARG A 62 -6.64 11.43 -16.62
CA ARG A 62 -6.80 11.75 -18.05
C ARG A 62 -7.72 12.96 -18.26
N ARG A 63 -8.82 13.07 -17.50
CA ARG A 63 -9.72 14.23 -17.55
C ARG A 63 -9.04 15.51 -17.07
N VAL A 64 -8.24 15.42 -16.01
CA VAL A 64 -7.39 16.52 -15.52
C VAL A 64 -6.46 17.00 -16.63
N ALA A 65 -5.71 16.08 -17.26
CA ALA A 65 -4.76 16.42 -18.31
C ALA A 65 -5.41 16.94 -19.61
N ALA A 66 -6.64 16.51 -19.93
CA ALA A 66 -7.38 16.96 -21.10
C ALA A 66 -8.11 18.30 -20.88
N SER A 67 -8.25 18.76 -19.64
CA SER A 67 -8.98 19.99 -19.31
C SER A 67 -8.16 21.22 -19.68
N ARG A 68 -8.70 22.09 -20.54
CA ARG A 68 -8.10 23.39 -20.87
C ARG A 68 -8.31 24.43 -19.76
N ASP A 69 -9.42 24.32 -19.03
CA ASP A 69 -9.72 25.16 -17.88
C ASP A 69 -9.16 24.54 -16.58
N ARG A 70 -8.37 25.34 -15.86
CA ARG A 70 -7.76 24.95 -14.59
C ARG A 70 -8.79 24.72 -13.48
N ALA A 71 -9.94 25.39 -13.51
CA ALA A 71 -11.02 25.16 -12.56
C ALA A 71 -11.64 23.77 -12.75
N VAL A 72 -11.86 23.35 -14.00
CA VAL A 72 -12.35 22.00 -14.34
C VAL A 72 -11.33 20.94 -13.93
N ALA A 73 -10.05 21.14 -14.24
CA ALA A 73 -8.97 20.25 -13.79
C ALA A 73 -8.92 20.11 -12.27
N LYS A 74 -9.11 21.23 -11.53
CA LYS A 74 -9.17 21.23 -10.06
C LYS A 74 -10.35 20.42 -9.53
N ARG A 75 -11.55 20.54 -10.13
CA ARG A 75 -12.74 19.76 -9.73
C ARG A 75 -12.51 18.25 -9.89
N TRP A 76 -11.93 17.84 -11.00
CA TRP A 76 -11.55 16.43 -11.21
C TRP A 76 -10.53 15.95 -10.18
N CYS A 77 -9.51 16.76 -9.89
CA CYS A 77 -8.52 16.44 -8.85
C CYS A 77 -9.19 16.29 -7.47
N ILE A 78 -10.07 17.23 -7.09
CA ILE A 78 -10.84 17.15 -5.84
C ILE A 78 -11.69 15.88 -5.80
N LEU A 79 -12.34 15.49 -6.90
CA LEU A 79 -13.11 14.26 -6.97
C LEU A 79 -12.26 13.03 -6.63
N SER A 80 -11.06 12.90 -7.21
CA SER A 80 -10.12 11.81 -6.87
C SER A 80 -9.70 11.86 -5.40
N ILE A 81 -9.39 13.05 -4.87
CA ILE A 81 -9.03 13.23 -3.47
C ILE A 81 -10.17 12.76 -2.56
N THR A 82 -11.40 13.21 -2.82
CA THR A 82 -12.58 12.85 -2.02
C THR A 82 -12.86 11.36 -2.08
N ILE A 83 -12.78 10.71 -3.25
CA ILE A 83 -13.04 9.27 -3.36
C ILE A 83 -11.97 8.47 -2.62
N ASN A 84 -10.68 8.76 -2.83
CA ASN A 84 -9.59 8.02 -2.20
C ASN A 84 -9.56 8.22 -0.67
N LEU A 85 -9.70 9.45 -0.19
CA LEU A 85 -9.78 9.73 1.24
C LEU A 85 -11.10 9.23 1.86
N GLY A 86 -12.19 9.20 1.10
CA GLY A 86 -13.45 8.60 1.53
C GLY A 86 -13.32 7.09 1.76
N ILE A 87 -12.71 6.36 0.82
CA ILE A 87 -12.41 4.93 0.98
C ILE A 87 -11.51 4.71 2.20
N LEU A 88 -10.45 5.51 2.36
CA LEU A 88 -9.56 5.40 3.51
C LEU A 88 -10.29 5.72 4.83
N GLY A 89 -11.11 6.76 4.86
CA GLY A 89 -11.92 7.14 6.02
C GLY A 89 -12.86 6.02 6.46
N VAL A 90 -13.64 5.46 5.52
CA VAL A 90 -14.60 4.38 5.80
C VAL A 90 -13.90 3.11 6.28
N PHE A 91 -12.86 2.65 5.59
CA PHE A 91 -12.24 1.35 5.89
C PHE A 91 -11.22 1.38 7.03
N LYS A 92 -10.59 2.53 7.29
CA LYS A 92 -9.51 2.63 8.28
C LYS A 92 -9.90 3.38 9.54
N TYR A 93 -10.73 4.41 9.41
CA TYR A 93 -10.95 5.36 10.50
C TYR A 93 -12.40 5.43 10.98
N PHE A 94 -13.34 4.76 10.32
CA PHE A 94 -14.76 4.84 10.67
C PHE A 94 -15.02 4.45 12.12
N ASP A 95 -14.60 3.25 12.53
CA ASP A 95 -14.82 2.75 13.89
C ASP A 95 -14.13 3.62 14.94
N PHE A 96 -12.93 4.13 14.64
CA PHE A 96 -12.23 5.09 15.50
C PHE A 96 -13.03 6.40 15.66
N PHE A 97 -13.53 6.96 14.57
CA PHE A 97 -14.30 8.20 14.62
C PHE A 97 -15.64 8.01 15.33
N THR A 98 -16.34 6.91 15.10
CA THR A 98 -17.63 6.66 15.77
C THR A 98 -17.44 6.38 17.25
N SER A 99 -16.40 5.62 17.65
CA SER A 99 -16.07 5.43 19.06
C SER A 99 -15.70 6.73 19.75
N SER A 100 -14.82 7.55 19.14
CA SER A 100 -14.40 8.82 19.72
C SER A 100 -15.54 9.83 19.81
N PHE A 101 -16.46 9.83 18.83
CA PHE A 101 -17.63 10.70 18.85
C PHE A 101 -18.63 10.30 19.93
N SER A 102 -18.89 9.00 20.10
CA SER A 102 -19.71 8.48 21.21
C SER A 102 -19.12 8.86 22.57
N SER A 103 -17.80 8.63 22.77
CA SER A 103 -17.12 9.04 24.02
C SER A 103 -17.17 10.55 24.27
N LEU A 104 -17.12 11.37 23.21
CA LEU A 104 -17.24 12.82 23.34
C LEU A 104 -18.65 13.25 23.76
N LEU A 105 -19.69 12.61 23.22
CA LEU A 105 -21.08 12.89 23.58
C LEU A 105 -21.38 12.49 25.02
N ASP A 106 -20.87 11.33 25.45
CA ASP A 106 -20.97 10.89 26.84
C ASP A 106 -20.25 11.88 27.77
N PHE A 107 -19.03 12.29 27.43
CA PHE A 107 -18.27 13.25 28.23
C PHE A 107 -18.94 14.64 28.34
N LEU A 108 -19.49 15.17 27.24
CA LEU A 108 -20.04 16.52 27.21
C LEU A 108 -21.50 16.61 27.67
N PHE A 109 -22.29 15.57 27.42
CA PHE A 109 -23.74 15.61 27.59
C PHE A 109 -24.28 14.47 28.45
N SER A 110 -23.42 13.58 28.97
CA SER A 110 -23.81 12.33 29.66
C SER A 110 -24.83 11.53 28.84
N TYR A 111 -24.68 11.59 27.52
CA TYR A 111 -25.54 10.93 26.57
C TYR A 111 -24.84 9.67 26.07
N GLU A 112 -25.15 8.55 26.72
CA GLU A 112 -24.66 7.24 26.31
C GLU A 112 -25.23 6.89 24.93
N THR A 113 -24.34 6.76 23.95
CA THR A 113 -24.69 6.32 22.60
C THR A 113 -23.85 5.11 22.25
N ASP A 114 -24.50 4.05 21.77
CA ASP A 114 -23.77 2.93 21.21
C ASP A 114 -23.14 3.35 19.87
N PRO A 115 -21.81 3.32 19.74
CA PRO A 115 -21.16 3.69 18.49
C PRO A 115 -21.53 2.67 17.41
N ILE A 116 -22.06 3.16 16.28
CA ILE A 116 -22.22 2.34 15.08
C ILE A 116 -20.82 1.95 14.60
N THR A 117 -20.48 0.67 14.70
CA THR A 117 -19.20 0.12 14.22
C THR A 117 -19.45 -0.77 13.01
N LEU A 118 -18.59 -0.64 11.99
CA LEU A 118 -18.61 -1.48 10.81
C LEU A 118 -17.82 -2.78 11.03
N ASN A 119 -16.86 -2.78 11.98
CA ASN A 119 -16.00 -3.93 12.32
C ASN A 119 -15.37 -4.59 11.08
N ILE A 120 -14.95 -3.76 10.12
CA ILE A 120 -14.38 -4.23 8.85
C ILE A 120 -12.92 -4.62 9.08
N ILE A 121 -12.53 -5.81 8.62
CA ILE A 121 -11.14 -6.24 8.59
C ILE A 121 -10.35 -5.27 7.69
N LEU A 122 -9.33 -4.63 8.26
CA LEU A 122 -8.60 -3.55 7.60
C LEU A 122 -7.84 -4.07 6.37
N PRO A 123 -8.06 -3.51 5.16
CA PRO A 123 -7.39 -4.00 3.97
C PRO A 123 -5.89 -3.72 4.06
N VAL A 124 -5.07 -4.77 3.93
CA VAL A 124 -3.61 -4.63 3.93
C VAL A 124 -3.19 -3.68 2.82
N GLY A 125 -2.34 -2.72 3.12
CA GLY A 125 -1.83 -1.80 2.11
C GLY A 125 -2.78 -0.68 1.68
N ILE A 126 -3.99 -0.55 2.28
CA ILE A 126 -4.97 0.49 1.90
C ILE A 126 -4.39 1.89 1.86
N SER A 127 -3.61 2.26 2.87
CA SER A 127 -2.97 3.58 2.92
C SER A 127 -1.95 3.76 1.78
N PHE A 128 -1.17 2.73 1.46
CA PHE A 128 -0.10 2.84 0.46
C PHE A 128 -0.66 3.07 -0.94
N TYR A 129 -1.58 2.23 -1.42
CA TYR A 129 -2.13 2.43 -2.76
C TYR A 129 -2.97 3.71 -2.84
N THR A 130 -3.69 4.08 -1.77
CA THR A 130 -4.49 5.31 -1.73
C THR A 130 -3.59 6.54 -1.85
N PHE A 131 -2.50 6.63 -1.08
CA PHE A 131 -1.59 7.78 -1.19
C PHE A 131 -0.79 7.77 -2.50
N GLN A 132 -0.51 6.59 -3.05
CA GLN A 132 0.17 6.44 -4.33
C GLN A 132 -0.68 6.92 -5.51
N THR A 133 -1.98 6.56 -5.54
CA THR A 133 -2.91 7.02 -6.60
C THR A 133 -3.26 8.50 -6.43
N LEU A 134 -3.44 8.95 -5.19
CA LEU A 134 -3.64 10.37 -4.86
C LEU A 134 -2.46 11.22 -5.33
N SER A 135 -1.23 10.80 -5.02
CA SER A 135 -0.01 11.48 -5.47
C SER A 135 0.04 11.55 -6.99
N TYR A 136 -0.32 10.47 -7.68
CA TYR A 136 -0.35 10.44 -9.15
C TYR A 136 -1.33 11.48 -9.72
N THR A 137 -2.58 11.52 -9.25
CA THR A 137 -3.57 12.48 -9.75
C THR A 137 -3.17 13.92 -9.45
N ILE A 138 -2.60 14.19 -8.27
CA ILE A 138 -2.09 15.51 -7.89
C ILE A 138 -0.88 15.90 -8.77
N ASP A 139 0.04 14.98 -9.02
CA ASP A 139 1.22 15.23 -9.87
C ASP A 139 0.82 15.50 -11.32
N VAL A 140 -0.22 14.83 -11.83
CA VAL A 140 -0.81 15.13 -13.14
C VAL A 140 -1.46 16.52 -13.15
N TYR A 141 -2.24 16.86 -12.13
CA TYR A 141 -2.83 18.21 -11.99
C TYR A 141 -1.77 19.31 -11.91
N ARG A 142 -0.63 19.04 -11.26
CA ARG A 142 0.51 19.97 -11.17
C ARG A 142 1.40 19.98 -12.41
N GLY A 143 1.12 19.16 -13.42
CA GLY A 143 1.95 19.04 -14.62
C GLY A 143 3.32 18.38 -14.40
N ARG A 144 3.52 17.70 -13.27
CA ARG A 144 4.79 17.02 -12.93
C ARG A 144 4.91 15.64 -13.58
N THR A 145 3.79 15.01 -13.90
CA THR A 145 3.73 13.68 -14.50
C THR A 145 2.69 13.66 -15.62
N ARG A 146 3.00 12.98 -16.72
CA ARG A 146 2.03 12.75 -17.81
C ARG A 146 1.07 11.62 -17.42
N PRO A 147 -0.23 11.71 -17.76
CA PRO A 147 -1.17 10.64 -17.45
C PRO A 147 -0.76 9.34 -18.15
N ALA A 148 -0.92 8.21 -17.46
CA ALA A 148 -0.73 6.88 -18.02
C ALA A 148 -1.64 6.66 -19.23
N THR A 149 -1.08 6.12 -20.31
CA THR A 149 -1.81 5.89 -21.57
C THR A 149 -2.60 4.59 -21.58
N ARG A 150 -2.13 3.57 -20.84
CA ARG A 150 -2.76 2.24 -20.79
C ARG A 150 -3.21 1.91 -19.38
N LEU A 151 -4.41 1.37 -19.27
CA LEU A 151 -4.95 0.93 -17.99
C LEU A 151 -4.09 -0.16 -17.35
N THR A 152 -3.55 -1.10 -18.13
CA THR A 152 -2.68 -2.18 -17.59
C THR A 152 -1.40 -1.65 -16.96
N ASP A 153 -0.79 -0.61 -17.56
CA ASP A 153 0.45 -0.02 -17.05
C ASP A 153 0.17 0.75 -15.76
N PHE A 154 -0.98 1.45 -15.68
CA PHE A 154 -1.43 2.11 -14.46
C PHE A 154 -1.86 1.13 -13.36
N ALA A 155 -2.63 0.09 -13.71
CA ALA A 155 -3.05 -0.95 -12.78
C ALA A 155 -1.84 -1.67 -12.18
N LEU A 156 -0.82 -1.97 -12.99
CA LEU A 156 0.43 -2.53 -12.49
C LEU A 156 1.15 -1.56 -11.56
N TYR A 157 1.19 -0.26 -11.89
CA TYR A 157 1.76 0.75 -10.98
C TYR A 157 1.07 0.71 -9.62
N VAL A 158 -0.26 0.72 -9.58
CA VAL A 158 -1.04 0.72 -8.32
C VAL A 158 -0.87 -0.59 -7.55
N ALA A 159 -0.96 -1.74 -8.23
CA ALA A 159 -1.05 -3.03 -7.57
C ALA A 159 0.31 -3.71 -7.32
N PHE A 160 1.43 -3.13 -7.73
CA PHE A 160 2.73 -3.81 -7.75
C PHE A 160 3.10 -4.48 -6.41
N PHE A 161 2.99 -5.81 -6.35
CA PHE A 161 3.06 -6.54 -5.08
C PHE A 161 4.33 -6.34 -4.24
N PRO A 162 5.53 -6.13 -4.82
CA PRO A 162 6.73 -5.96 -4.00
C PRO A 162 6.67 -4.71 -3.11
N GLN A 163 5.86 -3.70 -3.47
CA GLN A 163 5.71 -2.48 -2.70
C GLN A 163 4.35 -2.35 -1.99
N LEU A 164 3.30 -2.97 -2.53
CA LEU A 164 1.91 -2.67 -2.16
C LEU A 164 1.61 -2.82 -0.66
N VAL A 165 2.28 -3.74 0.03
CA VAL A 165 1.98 -4.10 1.43
C VAL A 165 2.76 -3.25 2.44
N ALA A 166 4.05 -3.01 2.18
CA ALA A 166 4.94 -2.40 3.17
C ALA A 166 6.14 -1.65 2.53
N GLY A 167 6.07 -1.35 1.24
CA GLY A 167 7.09 -0.54 0.57
C GLY A 167 6.93 0.96 0.87
N PRO A 168 7.96 1.79 0.64
CA PRO A 168 7.79 3.23 0.70
C PRO A 168 6.68 3.69 -0.27
N ILE A 169 5.98 4.78 0.06
CA ILE A 169 4.96 5.35 -0.82
C ILE A 169 5.64 5.78 -2.12
N GLU A 170 5.40 5.01 -3.18
CA GLU A 170 6.06 5.21 -4.45
C GLU A 170 5.47 6.41 -5.20
N ARG A 171 6.33 7.10 -5.95
CA ARG A 171 5.96 8.25 -6.75
C ARG A 171 5.85 7.85 -8.22
N SER A 172 4.81 8.37 -8.87
CA SER A 172 4.50 8.10 -10.28
C SER A 172 5.67 8.40 -11.22
N HIS A 173 6.42 9.48 -10.99
CA HIS A 173 7.57 9.86 -11.80
C HIS A 173 8.77 8.88 -11.72
N ARG A 174 8.82 7.98 -10.74
CA ARG A 174 9.89 6.99 -10.58
C ARG A 174 9.51 5.62 -11.13
N LEU A 175 8.38 5.05 -10.69
CA LEU A 175 8.00 3.68 -11.05
C LEU A 175 7.29 3.59 -12.39
N LEU A 176 6.39 4.52 -12.71
CA LEU A 176 5.58 4.45 -13.94
C LEU A 176 6.45 4.45 -15.21
N PRO A 177 7.52 5.26 -15.34
CA PRO A 177 8.43 5.18 -16.48
C PRO A 177 9.13 3.81 -16.63
N GLN A 178 9.43 3.14 -15.52
CA GLN A 178 10.04 1.79 -15.55
C GLN A 178 9.06 0.72 -16.00
N ILE A 179 7.76 0.93 -15.77
CA ILE A 179 6.70 0.06 -16.27
C ILE A 179 6.47 0.29 -17.77
N VAL A 180 6.40 1.55 -18.19
CA VAL A 180 6.04 1.93 -19.57
C VAL A 180 7.17 1.63 -20.57
N ASN A 181 8.43 1.82 -20.19
CA ASN A 181 9.57 1.64 -21.07
C ASN A 181 10.13 0.20 -21.00
N PRO A 182 10.72 -0.31 -22.10
CA PRO A 182 11.44 -1.59 -22.10
C PRO A 182 12.52 -1.62 -21.00
N ARG A 183 12.59 -2.74 -20.28
CA ARG A 183 13.49 -2.91 -19.14
C ARG A 183 14.79 -3.55 -19.63
N ALA A 184 15.93 -2.92 -19.35
CA ALA A 184 17.23 -3.52 -19.59
C ALA A 184 17.64 -4.37 -18.37
N THR A 185 17.82 -5.68 -18.56
CA THR A 185 18.33 -6.56 -17.51
C THR A 185 19.86 -6.51 -17.48
N ARG A 186 20.44 -5.69 -16.59
CA ARG A 186 21.87 -5.79 -16.25
C ARG A 186 22.08 -6.91 -15.23
N GLN A 187 23.12 -7.73 -15.43
CA GLN A 187 23.42 -8.87 -14.54
C GLN A 187 23.68 -8.42 -13.08
N ASP A 188 24.28 -7.24 -12.90
CA ASP A 188 24.58 -6.66 -11.58
C ASP A 188 23.33 -6.43 -10.72
N HIS A 189 22.16 -6.24 -11.32
CA HIS A 189 20.91 -6.03 -10.59
C HIS A 189 20.42 -7.28 -9.86
N PHE A 190 20.74 -8.47 -10.39
CA PHE A 190 20.31 -9.72 -9.76
C PHE A 190 21.08 -9.98 -8.46
N ALA A 191 22.41 -9.88 -8.51
CA ALA A 191 23.26 -10.06 -7.33
C ALA A 191 22.91 -9.04 -6.23
N ARG A 192 22.72 -7.76 -6.61
CA ARG A 192 22.29 -6.72 -5.66
C ARG A 192 20.90 -6.99 -5.08
N GLY A 193 19.95 -7.45 -5.89
CA GLY A 193 18.62 -7.81 -5.43
C GLY A 193 18.65 -8.97 -4.43
N LEU A 194 19.45 -10.00 -4.72
CA LEU A 194 19.63 -11.14 -3.81
C LEU A 194 20.28 -10.71 -2.49
N TYR A 195 21.30 -9.87 -2.53
CA TYR A 195 21.92 -9.29 -1.33
C TYR A 195 20.89 -8.56 -0.47
N LEU A 196 20.08 -7.67 -1.06
CA LEU A 196 19.04 -6.92 -0.34
C LEU A 196 17.99 -7.82 0.29
N VAL A 197 17.58 -8.88 -0.43
CA VAL A 197 16.65 -9.89 0.07
C VAL A 197 17.23 -10.62 1.29
N ILE A 198 18.46 -11.11 1.19
CA ILE A 198 19.11 -11.86 2.27
C ILE A 198 19.33 -10.96 3.48
N SER A 199 19.83 -9.73 3.29
CA SER A 199 20.03 -8.78 4.38
C SER A 199 18.70 -8.39 5.05
N GLY A 200 17.64 -8.21 4.27
CA GLY A 200 16.30 -7.90 4.78
C GLY A 200 15.71 -9.07 5.57
N LEU A 201 15.88 -10.31 5.10
CA LEU A 201 15.46 -11.51 5.83
C LEU A 201 16.23 -11.68 7.14
N PHE A 202 17.54 -11.43 7.14
CA PHE A 202 18.34 -11.48 8.36
C PHE A 202 17.86 -10.44 9.38
N ALA A 203 17.71 -9.18 8.96
CA ALA A 203 17.20 -8.12 9.82
C ALA A 203 15.79 -8.43 10.34
N LYS A 204 14.93 -9.07 9.54
CA LYS A 204 13.57 -9.42 9.96
C LYS A 204 13.53 -10.60 10.92
N ILE A 205 14.08 -11.74 10.51
CA ILE A 205 13.92 -13.03 11.23
C ILE A 205 14.88 -13.13 12.41
N VAL A 206 16.13 -12.68 12.26
CA VAL A 206 17.16 -12.83 13.29
C VAL A 206 17.12 -11.67 14.29
N ILE A 207 16.96 -10.43 13.82
CA ILE A 207 16.98 -9.26 14.70
C ILE A 207 15.56 -8.94 15.17
N ALA A 208 14.70 -8.44 14.27
CA ALA A 208 13.41 -7.86 14.64
C ALA A 208 12.45 -8.85 15.30
N ASP A 209 12.34 -10.08 14.79
CA ASP A 209 11.41 -11.07 15.36
C ASP A 209 11.87 -11.56 16.76
N ASN A 210 13.18 -11.59 17.06
CA ASN A 210 13.68 -11.89 18.40
C ASN A 210 13.52 -10.71 19.36
N MET A 211 13.76 -9.48 18.89
CA MET A 211 13.52 -8.27 19.70
C MET A 211 12.05 -8.10 20.03
N ALA A 212 11.15 -8.44 19.10
CA ALA A 212 9.71 -8.41 19.33
C ALA A 212 9.26 -9.28 20.51
N PHE A 213 9.91 -10.42 20.80
CA PHE A 213 9.60 -11.21 21.98
C PHE A 213 9.83 -10.43 23.28
N ILE A 214 10.94 -9.70 23.34
CA ILE A 214 11.31 -8.86 24.48
C ILE A 214 10.36 -7.65 24.59
N CYS A 215 10.19 -6.90 23.50
CA CYS A 215 9.36 -5.70 23.49
C CYS A 215 7.89 -6.04 23.82
N ASN A 216 7.33 -7.08 23.19
CA ASN A 216 5.96 -7.49 23.46
C ASN A 216 5.79 -7.98 24.90
N GLY A 217 6.79 -8.68 25.45
CA GLY A 217 6.77 -9.09 26.86
C GLY A 217 6.72 -7.90 27.81
N ILE A 218 7.55 -6.89 27.57
CA ILE A 218 7.61 -5.66 28.37
C ILE A 218 6.31 -4.85 28.28
N PHE A 219 5.75 -4.68 27.07
CA PHE A 219 4.50 -3.92 26.88
C PHE A 219 3.24 -4.68 27.31
N ALA A 220 3.31 -6.00 27.47
CA ALA A 220 2.20 -6.82 27.99
C ALA A 220 2.24 -7.01 29.51
N ALA A 221 3.39 -6.80 30.15
CA ALA A 221 3.55 -6.95 31.59
C ALA A 221 2.89 -5.79 32.35
N SER A 222 2.41 -6.07 33.56
CA SER A 222 1.76 -5.07 34.41
C SER A 222 2.77 -4.08 34.99
N ASP A 223 2.32 -2.87 35.33
CA ASP A 223 3.20 -1.75 35.72
C ASP A 223 4.07 -2.01 36.95
N ASP A 224 3.69 -2.99 37.78
CA ASP A 224 4.41 -3.46 38.96
C ASP A 224 5.53 -4.47 38.66
N GLN A 225 5.54 -5.06 37.45
CA GLN A 225 6.48 -6.10 37.03
C GLN A 225 7.67 -5.56 36.22
N VAL A 226 7.66 -4.27 35.87
CA VAL A 226 8.56 -3.69 34.87
C VAL A 226 9.14 -2.36 35.35
N GLY A 227 10.46 -2.26 35.40
CA GLY A 227 11.16 -1.03 35.79
C GLY A 227 11.25 0.01 34.68
N GLY A 228 11.69 1.22 35.01
CA GLY A 228 11.90 2.28 34.02
C GLY A 228 12.98 1.92 32.97
N VAL A 229 14.00 1.17 33.37
CA VAL A 229 15.05 0.68 32.45
C VAL A 229 14.48 -0.35 31.48
N ASP A 230 13.64 -1.27 31.96
CA ASP A 230 13.00 -2.28 31.10
C ASP A 230 12.10 -1.61 30.07
N ARG A 231 11.34 -0.56 30.45
CA ARG A 231 10.56 0.23 29.49
C ARG A 231 11.43 0.91 28.43
N LEU A 232 12.59 1.45 28.80
CA LEU A 232 13.54 2.00 27.83
C LEU A 232 14.06 0.91 26.89
N VAL A 233 14.39 -0.27 27.42
CA VAL A 233 14.77 -1.42 26.59
C VAL A 233 13.64 -1.78 25.64
N GLY A 234 12.39 -1.88 26.08
CA GLY A 234 11.25 -2.18 25.22
C GLY A 234 10.95 -1.11 24.16
N ILE A 235 11.31 0.15 24.40
CA ILE A 235 11.17 1.25 23.42
C ILE A 235 12.28 1.23 22.36
N TYR A 236 13.52 0.90 22.76
CA TYR A 236 14.70 0.99 21.89
C TYR A 236 15.11 -0.34 21.27
N ALA A 237 14.52 -1.45 21.72
CA ALA A 237 14.62 -2.75 21.08
C ALA A 237 13.62 -2.87 19.91
#